data_AF-A0A7C3XC01-F1
#
_entry.id   AF-A0A7C3XC01-F1
#
_cell.length_a   1.000
_cell.length_b   1.000
_cell.length_c   1.000
_cell.angle_alpha   90.00
_cell.angle_beta   90.00
_cell.angle_gamma   90.00
#
_symmetry.space_group_name_H-M   'P 1'
#
loop_
_entity.id
_entity.type
_entity.pdbx_description
1 polymer ?
#
loop_
_entity_poly.entity_id
_entity_poly.type
_entity_poly.pdbx_seq_one_letter_code
_entity_poly.pdbx_strand_id
1 'polypeptide(L)'
;MWGVQTRPTKAQELCRACTHACSYLFSGLPESARMELASLMRPIEIGEGELVFYEGLPAYGLYVLCEGKIKVAKRTKDGRSQILKLLAPGEVLGEKTLFDQETYTCYAKALE
;
A
#
# COMPACT_ATOMS: atom_id res chain seq x y z
N MET A 1 26.90 -28.25 -3.08
CA MET A 1 25.95 -27.28 -2.49
C MET A 1 25.97 -26.02 -3.35
N TRP A 2 25.12 -25.94 -4.37
CA TRP A 2 24.91 -24.70 -5.10
C TRP A 2 23.96 -23.85 -4.26
N GLY A 3 24.53 -22.89 -3.51
CA GLY A 3 23.71 -21.92 -2.79
C GLY A 3 22.95 -21.10 -3.82
N VAL A 4 21.63 -21.26 -3.87
CA VAL A 4 20.77 -20.35 -4.64
C VAL A 4 20.84 -19.01 -3.94
N GLN A 5 21.76 -18.15 -4.37
CA GLN A 5 21.74 -16.74 -4.01
C GLN A 5 20.54 -16.13 -4.73
N THR A 6 19.40 -16.09 -4.04
CA THR A 6 18.22 -15.38 -4.54
C THR A 6 18.54 -13.89 -4.51
N ARG A 7 18.48 -13.24 -5.68
CA ARG A 7 18.57 -11.77 -5.74
C ARG A 7 17.38 -11.17 -4.98
N PRO A 8 17.58 -10.07 -4.25
CA PRO A 8 16.47 -9.40 -3.57
C PRO A 8 15.43 -8.94 -4.60
N THR A 9 14.15 -8.98 -4.21
CA THR A 9 13.08 -8.40 -5.02
C THR A 9 13.11 -6.87 -4.94
N LYS A 10 12.53 -6.17 -5.92
CA LYS A 10 12.38 -4.70 -5.86
C LYS A 10 11.62 -4.24 -4.60
N ALA A 11 10.65 -5.02 -4.13
CA ALA A 11 9.96 -4.73 -2.86
C ALA A 11 10.89 -4.86 -1.64
N GLN A 12 11.80 -5.84 -1.65
CA GLN A 12 12.83 -5.98 -0.61
C GLN A 12 13.85 -4.82 -0.64
N GLU A 13 14.21 -4.33 -1.82
CA GLU A 13 15.07 -3.14 -1.98
C GLU A 13 14.38 -1.88 -1.43
N LEU A 14 13.12 -1.66 -1.79
CA LEU A 14 12.30 -0.55 -1.27
C LEU A 14 12.15 -0.62 0.26
N CYS A 15 11.87 -1.80 0.81
CA CYS A 15 11.72 -1.96 2.27
C CYS A 15 13.04 -1.68 3.01
N ARG A 16 14.20 -2.02 2.44
CA ARG A 16 15.52 -1.69 3.00
C ARG A 16 15.82 -0.20 2.96
N ALA A 17 15.38 0.50 1.92
CA ALA A 17 15.53 1.95 1.79
C ALA A 17 14.51 2.74 2.62
N CYS A 18 13.45 2.09 3.10
CA CYS A 18 12.36 2.71 3.83
C CYS A 18 12.80 3.13 5.24
N THR A 19 12.80 4.43 5.52
CA THR A 19 13.05 4.99 6.85
C THR A 19 11.97 4.65 7.88
N HIS A 20 10.82 4.15 7.42
CA HIS A 20 9.65 3.81 8.24
C HIS A 20 9.51 2.32 8.54
N ALA A 21 10.54 1.51 8.24
CA ALA A 21 10.61 0.10 8.56
C ALA A 21 9.40 -0.74 8.07
N CYS A 22 8.95 -0.48 6.84
CA CYS A 22 7.77 -1.11 6.25
C CYS A 22 6.50 -0.86 7.08
N SER A 23 6.03 0.39 7.12
CA SER A 23 4.80 0.83 7.81
C SER A 23 4.73 0.63 9.33
N TYR A 24 3.99 1.53 10.00
CA TYR A 24 3.68 1.39 11.42
C TYR A 24 3.04 0.02 11.74
N LEU A 25 2.30 -0.57 10.79
CA LEU A 25 1.63 -1.86 10.95
C LEU A 25 2.61 -3.03 11.17
N PHE A 26 3.81 -2.97 10.59
CA PHE A 26 4.81 -4.03 10.69
C PHE A 26 6.06 -3.63 11.49
N SER A 27 6.01 -2.47 12.16
CA SER A 27 7.10 -1.94 12.98
C SER A 27 7.54 -2.89 14.11
N GLY A 28 6.62 -3.70 14.63
CA GLY A 28 6.89 -4.70 15.67
C GLY A 28 7.52 -6.01 15.18
N LEU A 29 7.66 -6.21 13.86
CA LEU A 29 8.29 -7.41 13.31
C LEU A 29 9.81 -7.29 13.28
N PRO A 30 10.56 -8.38 13.56
CA PRO A 30 12.01 -8.41 13.36
C PRO A 30 12.34 -8.20 11.88
N GLU A 31 13.54 -7.70 11.59
CA GLU A 31 13.98 -7.41 10.23
C GLU A 31 13.84 -8.62 9.29
N SER A 32 14.20 -9.82 9.76
CA SER A 32 14.06 -11.05 8.98
C SER A 32 12.61 -11.29 8.52
N ALA A 33 11.64 -11.12 9.43
CA ALA A 33 10.22 -11.27 9.10
C ALA A 33 9.71 -10.16 8.16
N ARG A 34 10.19 -8.92 8.30
CA ARG A 34 9.88 -7.85 7.35
C ARG A 34 10.43 -8.14 5.95
N MET A 35 11.63 -8.68 5.86
CA MET A 35 12.26 -9.05 4.58
C MET A 35 11.56 -10.23 3.92
N GLU A 36 11.06 -11.18 4.72
CA GLU A 36 10.22 -12.27 4.24
C GLU A 36 8.89 -11.74 3.73
N LEU A 37 8.21 -10.87 4.48
CA LEU A 37 6.98 -10.21 4.04
C LEU A 37 7.20 -9.44 2.72
N ALA A 38 8.26 -8.63 2.64
CA ALA A 38 8.62 -7.88 1.44
C ALA A 38 8.91 -8.78 0.23
N SER A 39 9.34 -10.03 0.44
CA SER A 39 9.53 -11.00 -0.66
C SER A 39 8.21 -11.47 -1.28
N LEU A 40 7.11 -11.41 -0.51
CA LEU A 40 5.75 -11.77 -0.96
C LEU A 40 4.99 -10.58 -1.57
N MET A 41 5.47 -9.36 -1.34
CA MET A 41 4.87 -8.14 -1.86
C MET A 41 5.22 -7.93 -3.33
N ARG A 42 4.27 -7.35 -4.08
CA ARG A 42 4.47 -6.97 -5.48
C ARG A 42 4.59 -5.45 -5.57
N PRO A 43 5.69 -4.92 -6.12
CA PRO A 43 5.81 -3.49 -6.36
C PRO A 43 4.85 -3.07 -7.48
N ILE A 44 4.28 -1.88 -7.32
CA ILE A 44 3.34 -1.27 -8.26
C ILE A 44 3.68 0.22 -8.33
N GLU A 45 3.68 0.74 -9.54
CA GLU A 45 3.85 2.16 -9.83
C GLU A 45 2.52 2.67 -10.38
N ILE A 46 2.07 3.81 -9.86
CA ILE A 46 0.80 4.44 -10.22
C ILE A 46 1.14 5.89 -10.56
N GLY A 47 0.73 6.35 -11.73
CA GLY A 47 1.02 7.71 -12.17
C GLY A 47 0.22 8.75 -11.40
N GLU A 48 0.73 9.98 -11.36
CA GLU A 48 -0.02 11.12 -10.82
C GLU A 48 -1.40 11.20 -11.47
N GLY A 49 -2.44 11.32 -10.65
CA GLY A 49 -3.81 11.40 -11.13
C GLY A 49 -4.52 10.06 -11.29
N GLU A 50 -3.80 8.93 -11.29
CA GLU A 50 -4.37 7.61 -11.46
C GLU A 50 -4.96 7.04 -10.16
N LEU A 51 -5.88 6.09 -10.31
CA LEU A 51 -6.55 5.44 -9.19
C LEU A 51 -5.81 4.15 -8.82
N VAL A 52 -5.51 4.00 -7.54
CA VAL A 52 -4.98 2.75 -6.97
C VAL A 52 -6.09 1.71 -6.89
N PHE A 53 -7.29 2.14 -6.48
CA PHE A 53 -8.51 1.35 -6.52
C PHE A 53 -9.75 2.24 -6.58
N TYR A 54 -10.85 1.63 -7.00
CA TYR A 54 -12.13 2.30 -7.18
C TYR A 54 -13.11 1.91 -6.06
N GLU A 55 -13.92 2.89 -5.65
CA GLU A 55 -15.07 2.64 -4.77
C GLU A 55 -16.04 1.65 -5.43
N GLY A 56 -16.52 0.68 -4.65
CA GLY A 56 -17.46 -0.36 -5.08
C GLY A 56 -16.82 -1.56 -5.78
N LEU A 57 -15.52 -1.52 -6.09
CA LEU A 57 -14.83 -2.68 -6.64
C LEU A 57 -14.39 -3.65 -5.55
N PRO A 58 -14.26 -4.96 -5.89
CA PRO A 58 -13.77 -5.92 -4.94
C PRO A 58 -12.40 -5.54 -4.38
N ALA A 59 -12.22 -5.80 -3.11
CA ALA A 59 -10.98 -5.51 -2.42
C ALA A 59 -10.03 -6.69 -2.53
N TYR A 60 -8.88 -6.45 -3.15
CA TYR A 60 -7.92 -7.50 -3.48
C TYR A 60 -6.69 -7.54 -2.57
N GLY A 61 -6.53 -6.56 -1.68
CA GLY A 61 -5.45 -6.63 -0.70
C GLY A 61 -5.08 -5.31 -0.03
N LEU A 62 -3.93 -5.38 0.63
CA LEU A 62 -3.30 -4.32 1.38
C LEU A 62 -2.19 -3.68 0.55
N TYR A 63 -2.04 -2.37 0.67
CA TYR A 63 -0.97 -1.62 0.03
C TYR A 63 -0.17 -0.85 1.07
N VAL A 64 1.13 -0.71 0.85
CA VAL A 64 2.03 0.17 1.60
C VAL A 64 2.53 1.23 0.64
N LEU A 65 2.37 2.50 1.00
CA LEU A 65 2.89 3.60 0.21
C LEU A 65 4.39 3.71 0.46
N CYS A 66 5.22 3.45 -0.55
CA CYS A 66 6.67 3.58 -0.45
C CYS A 66 7.14 5.01 -0.72
N GLU A 67 6.58 5.66 -1.74
CA GLU A 67 6.98 6.99 -2.21
C GLU A 67 5.75 7.74 -2.75
N GLY A 68 5.79 9.07 -2.73
CA GLY A 68 4.72 9.94 -3.23
C GLY A 68 3.61 10.22 -2.22
N LYS A 69 2.42 10.58 -2.71
CA LYS A 69 1.23 10.84 -1.87
C LYS A 69 -0.03 10.24 -2.47
N ILE A 70 -0.86 9.67 -1.60
CA ILE A 70 -2.18 9.17 -1.99
C ILE A 70 -3.29 9.92 -1.25
N LYS A 71 -4.36 10.24 -1.96
CA LYS A 71 -5.62 10.69 -1.38
C LYS A 71 -6.64 9.57 -1.38
N VAL A 72 -7.17 9.26 -0.21
CA VAL A 72 -8.35 8.42 -0.05
C VAL A 72 -9.57 9.32 0.14
N ALA A 73 -10.57 9.15 -0.71
CA ALA A 73 -11.75 10.00 -0.71
C ALA A 73 -13.01 9.20 -1.07
N LYS A 74 -14.17 9.72 -0.64
CA LYS A 74 -15.47 9.17 -0.98
C LYS A 74 -16.27 10.18 -1.77
N ARG A 75 -17.04 9.71 -2.75
CA ARG A 75 -17.95 10.58 -3.49
C ARG A 75 -19.25 10.76 -2.70
N THR A 76 -19.65 12.01 -2.47
CA THR A 76 -20.90 12.34 -1.78
C THR A 76 -22.08 12.29 -2.75
N LYS A 77 -23.31 12.23 -2.23
CA LYS A 77 -24.53 12.14 -3.06
C LYS A 77 -24.71 13.32 -4.02
N ASP A 78 -24.20 14.49 -3.66
CA ASP A 78 -24.18 15.72 -4.46
C ASP A 78 -22.97 15.79 -5.42
N GLY A 79 -22.21 14.70 -5.58
CA GLY A 79 -21.12 14.58 -6.55
C GLY A 79 -19.77 15.16 -6.10
N ARG A 80 -19.69 15.76 -4.91
CA ARG A 80 -18.43 16.27 -4.34
C ARG A 80 -17.54 15.12 -3.90
N SER A 81 -16.25 15.40 -3.76
CA SER A 81 -15.28 14.46 -3.18
C SER A 81 -14.93 14.90 -1.77
N GLN A 82 -15.22 14.03 -0.78
CA GLN A 82 -14.79 14.23 0.59
C GLN A 82 -13.50 13.46 0.84
N ILE A 83 -12.44 14.17 1.24
CA ILE A 83 -11.17 13.54 1.62
C ILE A 83 -11.34 12.88 2.97
N LEU A 84 -11.01 11.60 3.05
CA LEU A 84 -11.04 10.81 4.28
C LEU A 84 -9.65 10.70 4.90
N LYS A 85 -8.62 10.51 4.06
CA LYS A 85 -7.23 10.39 4.48
C LYS A 85 -6.29 10.86 3.38
N LEU A 86 -5.20 11.49 3.76
CA LEU A 86 -4.02 11.68 2.91
C LEU A 86 -2.93 10.74 3.46
N LEU A 87 -2.31 9.97 2.58
CA LEU A 87 -1.26 9.04 2.94
C LEU A 87 0.11 9.59 2.56
N ALA A 88 1.04 9.43 3.49
CA ALA A 88 2.46 9.64 3.30
C ALA A 88 3.22 8.30 3.17
N PRO A 89 4.49 8.33 2.72
CA PRO A 89 5.36 7.16 2.73
C PRO A 89 5.38 6.44 4.09
N GLY A 90 5.32 5.11 4.05
CA GLY A 90 5.19 4.26 5.22
C GLY A 90 3.76 4.08 5.72
N GLU A 91 2.74 4.72 5.13
CA GLU A 91 1.36 4.45 5.51
C GLU A 91 0.72 3.32 4.69
N VAL A 92 -0.30 2.72 5.29
CA VAL A 92 -1.07 1.61 4.70
C VAL A 92 -2.43 2.11 4.23
N LEU A 93 -2.90 1.53 3.12
CA LEU A 93 -4.28 1.62 2.64
C LEU A 93 -4.83 0.24 2.30
N GLY A 94 -6.16 0.09 2.44
CA GLY A 94 -6.86 -1.19 2.24
C GLY A 94 -6.90 -2.04 3.52
N GLU A 95 -6.50 -1.50 4.67
CA GLU A 95 -6.50 -2.22 5.94
C GLU A 95 -7.89 -2.68 6.38
N LYS A 96 -8.92 -1.88 6.05
CA LYS A 96 -10.31 -2.22 6.38
C LYS A 96 -10.82 -3.44 5.61
N THR A 97 -10.28 -3.69 4.43
CA THR A 97 -10.73 -4.80 3.60
C THR A 97 -10.14 -6.14 4.05
N LEU A 98 -9.14 -6.12 4.94
CA LEU A 98 -8.65 -7.34 5.59
C LEU A 98 -9.63 -7.92 6.61
N PHE A 99 -10.50 -7.09 7.18
CA PHE A 99 -11.31 -7.47 8.34
C PHE A 99 -12.81 -7.63 8.03
N ASP A 100 -13.39 -6.84 7.11
CA ASP A 100 -14.85 -6.63 7.16
C ASP A 100 -15.57 -6.43 5.81
N GLN A 101 -14.86 -6.33 4.67
CA GLN A 101 -15.49 -5.86 3.42
C GLN A 101 -14.92 -6.57 2.19
N GLU A 102 -15.81 -7.15 1.38
CA GLU A 102 -15.48 -7.68 0.06
C GLU A 102 -15.16 -6.58 -0.96
N THR A 103 -15.52 -5.31 -0.69
CA THR A 103 -15.35 -4.17 -1.63
C THR A 103 -14.78 -2.91 -0.97
N TYR A 104 -14.15 -2.03 -1.76
CA TYR A 104 -13.68 -0.73 -1.27
C TYR A 104 -14.85 0.26 -1.10
N THR A 105 -14.99 0.85 0.08
CA THR A 105 -16.05 1.83 0.39
C THR A 105 -15.70 3.28 0.03
N CYS A 106 -14.51 3.49 -0.52
CA CYS A 106 -13.94 4.75 -0.96
C CYS A 106 -12.96 4.48 -2.11
N TYR A 107 -12.46 5.53 -2.76
CA TYR A 107 -11.43 5.42 -3.80
C TYR A 107 -10.10 5.99 -3.32
N ALA A 108 -9.00 5.48 -3.88
CA ALA A 108 -7.65 5.97 -3.61
C ALA A 108 -7.02 6.47 -4.91
N LYS A 109 -6.47 7.69 -4.90
CA LYS A 109 -5.87 8.37 -6.06
C LYS A 109 -4.46 8.85 -5.73
N ALA A 110 -3.50 8.59 -6.62
CA ALA A 110 -2.16 9.15 -6.53
C ALA A 110 -2.19 10.66 -6.81
N LEU A 111 -1.48 11.43 -6.00
CA LEU A 111 -1.32 12.87 -6.12
C LEU A 111 0.07 13.27 -6.64
N GLU A 112 1.06 12.41 -6.46
CA GLU A 112 2.45 12.51 -6.94
C GLU A 112 3.08 11.12 -6.85
#